data_AF-A0A2G2MW02-F1
#
_entry.id   AF-A0A2G2MW02-F1
#
_cell.length_a   1.000
_cell.length_b   1.000
_cell.length_c   1.000
_cell.angle_alpha   90.00
_cell.angle_beta   90.00
_cell.angle_gamma   90.00
#
_symmetry.space_group_name_H-M   'P 1'
#
loop_
_entity.id
_entity.type
_entity.pdbx_description
1 polymer ?
#
loop_
_entity_poly.entity_id
_entity_poly.type
_entity_poly.pdbx_seq_one_letter_code
_entity_poly.pdbx_strand_id
1 'polypeptide(L)'
;MRKWERFFNAPDAKHAMTARYLYEHYFLAHINFKKSPKEFYKLVRSKTPSPQPVEVIPTLRPFDDPGTEKFYYRFRRIHSTIVHKTHMVVEFDDKELAEIKELFIAPKWHQTPHRVGYEKKLSANPFVSFAQIPVQSRYQFLLNHNHYIVMTFIRGPVCRGQMALNVIHDHFWVMFQDPKYDLSVQKPNFLQEQSDNLSMPIQSSMLSVWQTFSDAYRNKYKNYFEAKQALYDKTYPQGLGLEGIWKGNRAEDAPLLTIYRHFDSASVHRGVIGELPRTLWVIDYPQLERIYYSLVAGYDVYGNISHQTNVRRYMDFLRIEGEANFLSYLPKKYRIPLFNSWYIGDGQVEDKADNLLDRGTKIKYHTPYPKSEFIEKVVKKHILKSTGITFDPINYYKEGEKPPTLPKTFRTYKDFEQGARSLTTAGIGFVKHVTDRGANLLHLRIIQPNGKSRVSTLVINRWHDNVNSLFGEESRLDSSKDTIDILPGSIGSYPNLFGIVHYKDLPDFFDLITHFDKSEHYLQKVDKYFVSRSDPKFWETFDWFQAHFEHADPRGAGLYDLNRYYREAW
;
A
#
# COMPACT_ATOMS: atom_id res chain seq x y z
N MET A 1 5.01 -5.59 27.45
CA MET A 1 3.93 -6.59 27.52
C MET A 1 2.93 -6.36 28.66
N ARG A 2 3.21 -6.64 29.95
CA ARG A 2 2.20 -6.51 31.04
C ARG A 2 1.50 -5.14 31.13
N LYS A 3 2.22 -4.04 30.88
CA LYS A 3 1.63 -2.68 30.83
C LYS A 3 0.56 -2.56 29.73
N TRP A 4 0.85 -3.11 28.55
CA TRP A 4 -0.07 -3.14 27.42
C TRP A 4 -1.28 -4.03 27.70
N GLU A 5 -1.10 -5.25 28.24
CA GLU A 5 -2.25 -6.10 28.63
C GLU A 5 -3.16 -5.41 29.66
N ARG A 6 -2.59 -4.69 30.64
CA ARG A 6 -3.41 -3.90 31.59
C ARG A 6 -4.20 -2.79 30.90
N PHE A 7 -3.63 -2.12 29.91
CA PHE A 7 -4.32 -1.09 29.14
C PHE A 7 -5.48 -1.67 28.32
N PHE A 8 -5.22 -2.74 27.55
CA PHE A 8 -6.24 -3.38 26.72
C PHE A 8 -7.38 -3.99 27.54
N ASN A 9 -7.11 -4.43 28.77
CA ASN A 9 -8.09 -5.10 29.63
C ASN A 9 -8.64 -4.21 30.76
N ALA A 10 -8.49 -2.89 30.67
CA ALA A 10 -9.09 -1.98 31.64
C ALA A 10 -10.64 -2.07 31.59
N PRO A 11 -11.31 -2.00 32.75
CA PRO A 11 -12.73 -2.36 32.85
C PRO A 11 -13.70 -1.28 32.37
N ASP A 12 -13.28 -0.02 32.26
CA ASP A 12 -14.16 1.05 31.83
C ASP A 12 -14.45 1.00 30.31
N ALA A 13 -15.58 1.58 29.92
CA ALA A 13 -16.04 1.54 28.53
C ALA A 13 -15.11 2.26 27.56
N LYS A 14 -14.44 3.33 28.00
CA LYS A 14 -13.54 4.11 27.15
C LYS A 14 -12.35 3.27 26.72
N HIS A 15 -11.66 2.66 27.69
CA HIS A 15 -10.57 1.74 27.40
C HIS A 15 -11.04 0.50 26.63
N ALA A 16 -12.22 -0.06 26.96
CA ALA A 16 -12.74 -1.22 26.26
C ALA A 16 -12.98 -0.96 24.76
N MET A 17 -13.59 0.18 24.42
CA MET A 17 -13.84 0.54 23.01
C MET A 17 -12.55 0.91 22.28
N THR A 18 -11.60 1.56 22.94
CA THR A 18 -10.25 1.77 22.40
C THR A 18 -9.51 0.45 22.16
N ALA A 19 -9.53 -0.46 23.13
CA ALA A 19 -8.91 -1.77 23.04
C ALA A 19 -9.46 -2.59 21.87
N ARG A 20 -10.78 -2.56 21.67
CA ARG A 20 -11.46 -3.16 20.52
C ARG A 20 -10.96 -2.55 19.21
N TYR A 21 -10.98 -1.23 19.09
CA TYR A 21 -10.52 -0.53 17.88
C TYR A 21 -9.07 -0.90 17.54
N LEU A 22 -8.17 -0.85 18.52
CA LEU A 22 -6.75 -1.19 18.32
C LEU A 22 -6.55 -2.66 17.99
N TYR A 23 -7.28 -3.58 18.64
CA TYR A 23 -7.24 -5.00 18.28
C TYR A 23 -7.65 -5.24 16.84
N GLU A 24 -8.76 -4.62 16.42
CA GLU A 24 -9.25 -4.72 15.04
C GLU A 24 -8.24 -4.21 14.01
N HIS A 25 -7.33 -3.29 14.39
CA HIS A 25 -6.25 -2.77 13.52
C HIS A 25 -4.92 -3.54 13.62
N TYR A 26 -4.63 -4.19 14.76
CA TYR A 26 -3.36 -4.87 15.01
C TYR A 26 -3.41 -6.40 14.93
N PHE A 27 -4.56 -7.02 14.64
CA PHE A 27 -4.68 -8.49 14.65
C PHE A 27 -3.75 -9.21 13.65
N LEU A 28 -3.31 -8.54 12.58
CA LEU A 28 -2.31 -9.06 11.63
C LEU A 28 -0.86 -8.69 11.97
N ALA A 29 -0.63 -7.80 12.94
CA ALA A 29 0.70 -7.33 13.28
C ALA A 29 1.56 -8.43 13.90
N HIS A 30 2.83 -8.45 13.52
CA HIS A 30 3.89 -9.10 14.27
C HIS A 30 4.45 -8.06 15.26
N ILE A 31 3.97 -8.11 16.50
CA ILE A 31 4.30 -7.10 17.51
C ILE A 31 5.67 -7.41 18.11
N ASN A 32 6.59 -6.46 17.98
CA ASN A 32 7.92 -6.52 18.58
C ASN A 32 7.96 -5.61 19.81
N PHE A 33 8.37 -6.15 20.95
CA PHE A 33 8.65 -5.31 22.13
C PHE A 33 10.14 -5.00 22.15
N LYS A 34 10.53 -3.72 22.27
CA LYS A 34 11.95 -3.29 22.27
C LYS A 34 12.85 -4.06 23.26
N LYS A 35 12.29 -4.57 24.35
CA LYS A 35 13.02 -5.37 25.35
C LYS A 35 13.37 -6.79 24.88
N SER A 36 12.73 -7.29 23.82
CA SER A 36 12.93 -8.61 23.22
C SER A 36 12.98 -8.47 21.69
N PRO A 37 14.02 -7.81 21.12
CA PRO A 37 14.02 -7.38 19.72
C PRO A 37 13.99 -8.53 18.70
N LYS A 38 14.33 -9.76 19.11
CA LYS A 38 14.29 -10.97 18.26
C LYS A 38 12.99 -11.77 18.38
N GLU A 39 12.05 -11.33 19.22
CA GLU A 39 10.80 -12.04 19.48
C GLU A 39 9.60 -11.25 18.97
N PHE A 40 8.65 -11.96 18.38
CA PHE A 40 7.42 -11.37 17.85
C PHE A 40 6.20 -12.04 18.48
N TYR A 41 5.15 -11.25 18.62
CA TYR A 41 3.92 -11.63 19.31
C TYR A 41 2.70 -11.28 18.46
N LYS A 42 1.63 -12.06 18.59
CA LYS A 42 0.30 -11.71 18.08
C LYS A 42 -0.55 -11.21 19.23
N LEU A 43 -1.31 -10.14 19.00
CA LEU A 43 -2.39 -9.74 19.90
C LEU A 43 -3.61 -10.62 19.61
N VAL A 44 -4.11 -11.30 20.63
CA VAL A 44 -5.23 -12.26 20.51
C VAL A 44 -6.27 -12.02 21.59
N ARG A 45 -7.52 -12.43 21.34
CA ARG A 45 -8.53 -12.61 22.38
C ARG A 45 -8.34 -13.97 23.04
N SER A 46 -8.46 -14.03 24.37
CA SER A 46 -8.21 -15.21 25.20
C SER A 46 -9.34 -15.44 26.20
N LYS A 47 -9.71 -16.69 26.46
CA LYS A 47 -10.63 -17.06 27.56
C LYS A 47 -10.02 -16.80 28.95
N THR A 48 -8.70 -16.91 29.05
CA THR A 48 -7.95 -16.84 30.31
C THR A 48 -7.16 -15.53 30.49
N PRO A 49 -7.13 -14.96 31.71
CA PRO A 49 -6.31 -13.78 32.04
C PRO A 49 -4.85 -14.15 32.32
N SER A 50 -3.97 -13.14 32.37
CA SER A 50 -2.60 -13.30 32.85
C SER A 50 -2.59 -13.60 34.35
N PRO A 51 -1.77 -14.53 34.87
CA PRO A 51 -0.66 -15.23 34.21
C PRO A 51 -0.99 -16.59 33.57
N GLN A 52 -2.28 -16.97 33.49
CA GLN A 52 -2.67 -18.28 32.94
C GLN A 52 -2.26 -18.41 31.45
N PRO A 53 -2.01 -19.65 30.96
CA PRO A 53 -1.74 -19.92 29.56
C PRO A 53 -2.80 -19.32 28.64
N VAL A 54 -2.40 -18.80 27.48
CA VAL A 54 -3.30 -18.14 26.54
C VAL A 54 -4.19 -19.17 25.84
N GLU A 55 -5.50 -19.08 26.06
CA GLU A 55 -6.52 -19.88 25.38
C GLU A 55 -7.23 -19.04 24.32
N VAL A 56 -6.72 -19.10 23.09
CA VAL A 56 -7.18 -18.25 21.98
C VAL A 56 -8.66 -18.47 21.67
N ILE A 57 -9.39 -17.37 21.48
CA ILE A 57 -10.72 -17.35 20.89
C ILE A 57 -10.57 -17.07 19.39
N PRO A 58 -10.63 -18.09 18.52
CA PRO A 58 -10.54 -17.88 17.09
C PRO A 58 -11.88 -17.35 16.58
N THR A 59 -11.84 -16.22 15.89
CA THR A 59 -12.96 -15.75 15.08
C THR A 59 -12.50 -15.54 13.66
N LEU A 60 -13.45 -15.59 12.72
CA LEU A 60 -13.17 -15.37 11.32
C LEU A 60 -12.68 -13.93 11.09
N ARG A 61 -13.40 -12.95 11.64
CA ARG A 61 -13.04 -11.53 11.60
C ARG A 61 -12.70 -11.03 13.01
N PRO A 62 -11.82 -10.02 13.15
CA PRO A 62 -11.50 -9.46 14.46
C PRO A 62 -12.70 -8.78 15.14
N PHE A 63 -13.68 -8.33 14.36
CA PHE A 63 -14.90 -7.69 14.87
C PHE A 63 -16.08 -8.67 15.08
N ASP A 64 -15.90 -9.97 14.84
CA ASP A 64 -16.96 -10.95 15.13
C ASP A 64 -17.09 -11.18 16.65
N ASP A 65 -18.29 -11.62 17.05
CA ASP A 65 -18.61 -11.98 18.42
C ASP A 65 -17.64 -13.03 18.98
N PRO A 66 -16.96 -12.77 20.11
CA PRO A 66 -16.06 -13.75 20.75
C PRO A 66 -16.79 -14.98 21.32
N GLY A 67 -18.13 -15.00 21.35
CA GLY A 67 -18.94 -16.11 21.86
C GLY A 67 -18.89 -16.26 23.38
N THR A 68 -18.44 -15.23 24.09
CA THR A 68 -18.34 -15.18 25.56
C THR A 68 -18.49 -13.75 26.04
N GLU A 69 -19.18 -13.56 27.15
CA GLU A 69 -19.35 -12.25 27.79
C GLU A 69 -18.01 -11.71 28.32
N LYS A 70 -17.09 -12.60 28.70
CA LYS A 70 -15.78 -12.23 29.27
C LYS A 70 -14.65 -12.87 28.47
N PHE A 71 -13.71 -12.03 28.04
CA PHE A 71 -12.45 -12.42 27.41
C PHE A 71 -11.38 -11.39 27.74
N TYR A 72 -10.13 -11.70 27.37
CA TYR A 72 -8.97 -10.85 27.61
C TYR A 72 -8.13 -10.69 26.35
N TYR A 73 -7.62 -9.49 26.10
CA TYR A 73 -6.57 -9.27 25.11
C TYR A 73 -5.22 -9.70 25.68
N ARG A 74 -4.55 -10.64 25.00
CA ARG A 74 -3.28 -11.25 25.42
C ARG A 74 -2.27 -11.25 24.30
N PHE A 75 -0.98 -11.29 24.65
CA PHE A 75 0.08 -11.47 23.66
C PHE A 75 0.53 -12.93 23.61
N ARG A 76 0.46 -13.54 22.42
CA ARG A 76 0.95 -14.91 22.19
C ARG A 76 2.21 -14.85 21.33
N ARG A 77 3.30 -15.46 21.79
CA ARG A 77 4.56 -15.53 21.03
C ARG A 77 4.37 -16.28 19.72
N ILE A 78 5.02 -15.80 18.67
CA ILE A 78 5.10 -16.48 17.37
C ILE A 78 6.27 -17.45 17.41
N HIS A 79 5.99 -18.74 17.16
CA HIS A 79 6.98 -19.80 17.09
C HIS A 79 7.18 -20.36 15.66
N SER A 80 6.30 -19.97 14.72
CA SER A 80 6.42 -20.37 13.32
C SER A 80 7.56 -19.63 12.64
N THR A 81 8.10 -20.23 11.57
CA THR A 81 9.00 -19.55 10.64
C THR A 81 8.36 -18.27 10.11
N ILE A 82 9.12 -17.18 10.15
CA ILE A 82 8.67 -15.87 9.69
C ILE A 82 8.94 -15.77 8.19
N VAL A 83 7.87 -15.60 7.42
CA VAL A 83 7.95 -15.33 5.97
C VAL A 83 7.69 -13.86 5.71
N HIS A 84 8.43 -13.25 4.78
CA HIS A 84 8.37 -11.80 4.56
C HIS A 84 6.96 -11.29 4.18
N LYS A 85 6.18 -12.09 3.45
CA LYS A 85 4.83 -11.69 3.01
C LYS A 85 3.90 -11.34 4.17
N THR A 86 3.89 -12.12 5.25
CA THR A 86 2.98 -11.90 6.38
C THR A 86 3.66 -11.20 7.56
N HIS A 87 4.96 -10.93 7.46
CA HIS A 87 5.71 -10.23 8.48
C HIS A 87 5.50 -8.71 8.39
N MET A 88 4.48 -8.22 9.10
CA MET A 88 4.17 -6.79 9.21
C MET A 88 4.44 -6.35 10.64
N VAL A 89 5.61 -5.73 10.87
CA VAL A 89 6.09 -5.46 12.22
C VAL A 89 5.54 -4.14 12.74
N VAL A 90 5.06 -4.16 13.99
CA VAL A 90 4.71 -2.97 14.76
C VAL A 90 5.46 -3.01 16.08
N GLU A 91 6.11 -1.90 16.44
CA GLU A 91 6.85 -1.80 17.69
C GLU A 91 5.94 -1.35 18.83
N PHE A 92 5.92 -2.11 19.92
CA PHE A 92 5.22 -1.72 21.15
C PHE A 92 6.24 -1.38 22.23
N ASP A 93 6.20 -0.13 22.70
CA ASP A 93 7.01 0.34 23.82
C ASP A 93 6.21 1.27 24.75
N ASP A 94 6.89 1.95 25.67
CA ASP A 94 6.25 2.89 26.60
C ASP A 94 5.90 4.23 25.92
N LYS A 95 6.61 4.64 24.85
CA LYS A 95 6.32 5.84 24.06
C LYS A 95 5.02 5.63 23.29
N GLU A 96 4.91 4.53 22.56
CA GLU A 96 3.71 4.18 21.79
C GLU A 96 2.48 4.05 22.70
N LEU A 97 2.62 3.43 23.89
CA LEU A 97 1.52 3.35 24.84
C LEU A 97 1.08 4.73 25.35
N ALA A 98 2.01 5.66 25.55
CA ALA A 98 1.69 7.03 25.95
C ALA A 98 0.99 7.79 24.83
N GLU A 99 1.44 7.65 23.57
CA GLU A 99 0.79 8.25 22.40
C GLU A 99 -0.64 7.73 22.21
N ILE A 100 -0.87 6.42 22.34
CA ILE A 100 -2.22 5.84 22.30
C ILE A 100 -3.12 6.41 23.39
N LYS A 101 -2.60 6.58 24.61
CA LYS A 101 -3.37 7.19 25.71
C LYS A 101 -3.69 8.65 25.43
N GLU A 102 -2.73 9.41 24.92
CA GLU A 102 -2.94 10.81 24.54
C GLU A 102 -3.98 10.94 23.42
N LEU A 103 -3.99 9.98 22.51
CA LEU A 103 -4.87 10.02 21.36
C LEU A 103 -6.30 9.57 21.68
N PHE A 104 -6.47 8.51 22.47
CA PHE A 104 -7.79 7.89 22.68
C PHE A 104 -8.37 8.12 24.07
N ILE A 105 -7.54 8.26 25.10
CA ILE A 105 -7.99 8.32 26.50
C ILE A 105 -7.98 9.73 27.07
N ALA A 106 -6.97 10.54 26.79
CA ALA A 106 -6.90 11.92 27.26
C ALA A 106 -8.04 12.82 26.71
N PRO A 107 -8.45 12.73 25.43
CA PRO A 107 -9.44 13.64 24.88
C PRO A 107 -10.82 13.38 25.44
N LYS A 108 -11.61 14.44 25.65
CA LYS A 108 -13.02 14.29 26.01
C LYS A 108 -13.80 13.72 24.82
N TRP A 109 -14.54 12.64 25.04
CA TRP A 109 -15.45 12.09 24.03
C TRP A 109 -16.77 12.88 24.07
N HIS A 110 -17.31 13.23 22.91
CA HIS A 110 -18.57 13.97 22.82
C HIS A 110 -19.76 13.13 23.30
N GLN A 111 -19.72 11.83 23.04
CA GLN A 111 -20.67 10.86 23.56
C GLN A 111 -20.11 10.20 24.82
N THR A 112 -20.98 9.89 25.79
CA THR A 112 -20.59 9.13 26.98
C THR A 112 -20.06 7.75 26.57
N PRO A 113 -18.82 7.39 26.97
CA PRO A 113 -18.27 6.09 26.60
C PRO A 113 -19.15 4.95 27.11
N HIS A 114 -19.49 4.02 26.22
CA HIS A 114 -20.29 2.83 26.53
C HIS A 114 -19.82 1.64 25.69
N ARG A 115 -20.03 0.42 26.18
CA ARG A 115 -19.66 -0.79 25.43
C ARG A 115 -20.66 -0.99 24.30
N VAL A 116 -20.14 -1.25 23.11
CA VAL A 116 -20.94 -1.59 21.93
C VAL A 116 -20.78 -3.07 21.64
N GLY A 117 -21.90 -3.75 21.39
CA GLY A 117 -21.96 -5.19 21.14
C GLY A 117 -21.31 -5.64 19.84
N TYR A 118 -21.40 -6.94 19.57
CA TYR A 118 -20.80 -7.60 18.40
C TYR A 118 -21.85 -7.98 17.33
N GLU A 119 -22.99 -7.28 17.30
CA GLU A 119 -24.05 -7.53 16.32
C GLU A 119 -23.50 -7.37 14.89
N LYS A 120 -23.75 -8.35 14.02
CA LYS A 120 -23.11 -8.46 12.70
C LYS A 120 -23.20 -7.17 11.86
N LYS A 121 -24.39 -6.57 11.75
CA LYS A 121 -24.61 -5.36 10.94
C LYS A 121 -23.85 -4.16 11.50
N LEU A 122 -23.85 -4.02 12.82
CA LEU A 122 -23.22 -2.92 13.51
C LEU A 122 -21.69 -3.04 13.46
N SER A 123 -21.15 -4.23 13.75
CA SER A 123 -19.71 -4.49 13.79
C SER A 123 -19.03 -4.41 12.42
N ALA A 124 -19.80 -4.61 11.34
CA ALA A 124 -19.34 -4.43 9.97
C ALA A 124 -19.20 -2.95 9.53
N ASN A 125 -19.63 -1.98 10.34
CA ASN A 125 -19.53 -0.56 10.04
C ASN A 125 -18.78 0.20 11.16
N PRO A 126 -17.50 0.58 10.96
CA PRO A 126 -16.70 1.24 11.98
C PRO A 126 -17.22 2.65 12.32
N PHE A 127 -17.88 3.33 11.37
CA PHE A 127 -18.48 4.65 11.61
C PHE A 127 -19.70 4.60 12.55
N VAL A 128 -20.28 3.41 12.74
CA VAL A 128 -21.35 3.16 13.71
C VAL A 128 -20.76 2.58 15.00
N SER A 129 -19.96 1.52 14.90
CA SER A 129 -19.40 0.82 16.06
C SER A 129 -18.52 1.71 16.94
N PHE A 130 -17.77 2.63 16.32
CA PHE A 130 -16.82 3.52 16.99
C PHE A 130 -17.24 4.99 16.93
N ALA A 131 -18.52 5.29 16.68
CA ALA A 131 -19.03 6.66 16.60
C ALA A 131 -18.72 7.52 17.84
N GLN A 132 -18.65 6.88 19.02
CA GLN A 132 -18.30 7.54 20.28
C GLN A 132 -16.83 7.96 20.38
N ILE A 133 -15.93 7.35 19.61
CA ILE A 133 -14.50 7.69 19.60
C ILE A 133 -14.31 8.93 18.71
N PRO A 134 -13.64 10.00 19.19
CA PRO A 134 -13.39 11.19 18.39
C PRO A 134 -12.78 10.84 17.03
N VAL A 135 -13.34 11.39 15.97
CA VAL A 135 -12.91 11.13 14.59
C VAL A 135 -11.45 11.51 14.38
N GLN A 136 -11.03 12.65 14.93
CA GLN A 136 -9.63 13.09 14.92
C GLN A 136 -8.68 12.06 15.54
N SER A 137 -9.10 11.41 16.63
CA SER A 137 -8.30 10.36 17.29
C SER A 137 -8.10 9.16 16.38
N ARG A 138 -9.18 8.69 15.75
CA ARG A 138 -9.15 7.57 14.80
C ARG A 138 -8.30 7.90 13.58
N TYR A 139 -8.49 9.08 12.96
CA TYR A 139 -7.72 9.42 11.77
C TYR A 139 -6.23 9.60 12.07
N GLN A 140 -5.88 10.31 13.15
CA GLN A 140 -4.47 10.50 13.49
C GLN A 140 -3.79 9.18 13.86
N PHE A 141 -4.51 8.20 14.42
CA PHE A 141 -3.98 6.85 14.65
C PHE A 141 -3.61 6.18 13.32
N LEU A 142 -4.54 6.23 12.35
CA LEU A 142 -4.31 5.69 11.02
C LEU A 142 -3.16 6.39 10.30
N LEU A 143 -3.02 7.72 10.46
CA LEU A 143 -1.90 8.49 9.89
C LEU A 143 -0.56 8.15 10.55
N ASN A 144 -0.52 8.06 11.88
CA ASN A 144 0.69 7.68 12.63
C ASN A 144 1.18 6.27 12.24
N HIS A 145 0.26 5.41 11.80
CA HIS A 145 0.53 4.02 11.42
C HIS A 145 0.34 3.76 9.92
N ASN A 146 0.31 4.80 9.08
CA ASN A 146 -0.19 4.67 7.72
C ASN A 146 0.59 3.67 6.87
N HIS A 147 1.91 3.57 7.03
CA HIS A 147 2.72 2.57 6.34
C HIS A 147 2.29 1.14 6.72
N TYR A 148 2.08 0.86 8.00
CA TYR A 148 1.55 -0.42 8.47
C TYR A 148 0.11 -0.67 7.98
N ILE A 149 -0.78 0.32 8.12
CA ILE A 149 -2.18 0.20 7.70
C ILE A 149 -2.27 -0.09 6.20
N VAL A 150 -1.53 0.66 5.37
CA VAL A 150 -1.48 0.41 3.92
C VAL A 150 -0.83 -0.95 3.62
N MET A 151 0.22 -1.31 4.35
CA MET A 151 0.82 -2.64 4.21
C MET A 151 -0.17 -3.76 4.50
N THR A 152 -1.10 -3.60 5.45
CA THR A 152 -2.06 -4.67 5.79
C THR A 152 -2.99 -5.05 4.65
N PHE A 153 -3.40 -4.12 3.79
CA PHE A 153 -4.21 -4.46 2.61
C PHE A 153 -3.40 -4.67 1.34
N ILE A 154 -2.07 -4.56 1.39
CA ILE A 154 -1.15 -4.90 0.28
C ILE A 154 -0.48 -6.27 0.50
N ARG A 155 -0.22 -6.61 1.75
CA ARG A 155 0.40 -7.87 2.19
C ARG A 155 -0.57 -8.83 2.86
N GLY A 156 -1.74 -8.35 3.28
CA GLY A 156 -2.74 -9.16 3.96
C GLY A 156 -3.49 -10.14 3.04
N PRO A 157 -4.47 -10.85 3.61
CA PRO A 157 -5.13 -11.99 2.96
C PRO A 157 -5.85 -11.63 1.66
N VAL A 158 -6.30 -10.38 1.52
CA VAL A 158 -6.98 -9.94 0.29
C VAL A 158 -6.06 -9.98 -0.92
N CYS A 159 -4.77 -9.68 -0.78
CA CYS A 159 -3.82 -9.66 -1.89
C CYS A 159 -3.23 -11.05 -2.12
N ARG A 160 -4.12 -12.03 -2.34
CA ARG A 160 -3.81 -13.37 -2.80
C ARG A 160 -4.49 -13.60 -4.15
N GLY A 161 -3.68 -13.59 -5.22
CA GLY A 161 -4.15 -13.83 -6.59
C GLY A 161 -4.53 -12.56 -7.35
N GLN A 162 -4.64 -12.69 -8.67
CA GLN A 162 -4.83 -11.55 -9.58
C GLN A 162 -6.15 -10.81 -9.38
N MET A 163 -7.25 -11.51 -9.04
CA MET A 163 -8.55 -10.86 -8.85
C MET A 163 -8.50 -9.67 -7.88
N ALA A 164 -7.67 -9.76 -6.84
CA ALA A 164 -7.53 -8.71 -5.84
C ALA A 164 -6.55 -7.59 -6.19
N LEU A 165 -5.67 -7.79 -7.19
CA LEU A 165 -4.64 -6.83 -7.57
C LEU A 165 -4.89 -6.18 -8.94
N ASN A 166 -5.79 -6.74 -9.75
CA ASN A 166 -6.28 -6.14 -11.00
C ASN A 166 -7.12 -4.85 -10.78
N VAL A 167 -7.14 -4.29 -9.57
CA VAL A 167 -7.71 -2.96 -9.19
C VAL A 167 -6.72 -1.82 -9.30
N ILE A 168 -5.42 -2.11 -9.32
CA ILE A 168 -4.38 -1.11 -9.14
C ILE A 168 -3.35 -1.22 -10.26
N HIS A 169 -2.77 -0.08 -10.63
CA HIS A 169 -1.63 -0.04 -11.54
C HIS A 169 -0.39 -0.64 -10.87
N ASP A 170 0.57 -1.08 -11.69
CA ASP A 170 1.82 -1.69 -11.19
C ASP A 170 2.66 -0.70 -10.37
N HIS A 171 2.47 0.62 -10.54
CA HIS A 171 3.12 1.65 -9.73
C HIS A 171 2.22 2.89 -9.55
N PHE A 172 2.07 3.33 -8.30
CA PHE A 172 1.38 4.57 -7.96
C PHE A 172 1.82 5.12 -6.60
N TRP A 173 1.59 6.42 -6.40
CA TRP A 173 1.87 7.10 -5.13
C TRP A 173 0.59 7.45 -4.39
N VAL A 174 0.64 7.36 -3.06
CA VAL A 174 -0.44 7.72 -2.15
C VAL A 174 0.00 8.86 -1.26
N MET A 175 -0.87 9.84 -1.11
CA MET A 175 -0.81 10.93 -0.14
C MET A 175 -2.05 10.88 0.75
N PHE A 176 -2.03 11.61 1.86
CA PHE A 176 -3.15 11.66 2.80
C PHE A 176 -3.65 13.09 2.94
N GLN A 177 -4.95 13.27 3.12
CA GLN A 177 -5.52 14.58 3.42
C GLN A 177 -5.17 15.00 4.84
N ASP A 178 -4.87 16.28 5.06
CA ASP A 178 -4.60 16.78 6.40
C ASP A 178 -5.91 16.82 7.21
N PRO A 179 -5.95 16.26 8.44
CA PRO A 179 -7.16 16.23 9.26
C PRO A 179 -7.79 17.61 9.50
N LYS A 180 -7.01 18.69 9.47
CA LYS A 180 -7.51 20.07 9.63
C LYS A 180 -8.37 20.54 8.46
N TYR A 181 -8.19 19.95 7.29
CA TYR A 181 -8.90 20.29 6.06
C TYR A 181 -9.84 19.18 5.60
N ASP A 182 -9.93 18.07 6.34
CA ASP A 182 -10.91 17.01 6.09
C ASP A 182 -12.25 17.33 6.76
N LEU A 183 -13.26 17.67 5.95
CA LEU A 183 -14.57 18.05 6.46
C LEU A 183 -15.31 16.91 7.17
N SER A 184 -14.97 15.65 6.91
CA SER A 184 -15.51 14.52 7.65
C SER A 184 -14.98 14.44 9.09
N VAL A 185 -13.78 14.98 9.31
CA VAL A 185 -13.14 15.12 10.63
C VAL A 185 -13.62 16.37 11.33
N GLN A 186 -13.68 17.50 10.60
CA GLN A 186 -14.10 18.80 11.16
C GLN A 186 -15.60 18.86 11.47
N LYS A 187 -16.43 18.08 10.76
CA LYS A 187 -17.89 18.04 10.93
C LYS A 187 -18.33 16.60 11.23
N PRO A 188 -18.12 16.08 12.45
CA PRO A 188 -18.37 14.67 12.77
C PRO A 188 -19.83 14.23 12.55
N ASN A 189 -20.81 15.14 12.67
CA ASN A 189 -22.21 14.85 12.37
C ASN A 189 -22.43 14.40 10.92
N PHE A 190 -21.62 14.89 9.98
CA PHE A 190 -21.69 14.48 8.58
C PHE A 190 -21.49 12.96 8.42
N LEU A 191 -20.54 12.38 9.15
CA LEU A 191 -20.31 10.92 9.10
C LEU A 191 -21.47 10.12 9.71
N GLN A 192 -22.10 10.67 10.75
CA GLN A 192 -23.27 10.04 11.35
C GLN A 192 -24.47 10.05 10.37
N GLU A 193 -24.73 11.20 9.74
CA GLU A 193 -25.78 11.37 8.71
C GLU A 193 -25.54 10.47 7.49
N GLN A 194 -24.27 10.25 7.13
CA GLN A 194 -23.88 9.41 6.00
C GLN A 194 -23.59 7.95 6.36
N SER A 195 -23.78 7.54 7.60
CA SER A 195 -23.36 6.22 8.10
C SER A 195 -23.95 5.04 7.32
N ASP A 196 -25.19 5.17 6.83
CA ASP A 196 -25.83 4.18 5.96
C ASP A 196 -25.18 4.09 4.58
N ASN A 197 -24.79 5.23 3.99
CA ASN A 197 -24.08 5.28 2.71
C ASN A 197 -22.62 4.80 2.85
N LEU A 198 -22.05 4.89 4.05
CA LEU A 198 -20.70 4.41 4.39
C LEU A 198 -20.63 2.90 4.67
N SER A 199 -21.76 2.19 4.62
CA SER A 199 -21.78 0.74 4.79
C SER A 199 -20.99 0.00 3.70
N MET A 200 -20.34 -1.09 4.09
CA MET A 200 -19.43 -1.88 3.25
C MET A 200 -19.95 -3.31 3.04
N PRO A 201 -19.58 -3.99 1.94
CA PRO A 201 -20.02 -5.35 1.64
C PRO A 201 -19.26 -6.42 2.47
N ILE A 202 -19.20 -6.26 3.78
CA ILE A 202 -18.43 -7.13 4.70
C ILE A 202 -19.26 -7.74 5.84
N GLN A 203 -20.58 -7.51 5.85
CA GLN A 203 -21.48 -8.04 6.87
C GLN A 203 -21.60 -9.57 6.84
N SER A 204 -21.47 -10.20 5.67
CA SER A 204 -21.61 -11.65 5.47
C SER A 204 -20.66 -12.13 4.38
N SER A 205 -20.09 -13.32 4.57
CA SER A 205 -19.30 -14.02 3.55
C SER A 205 -20.12 -14.94 2.64
N MET A 206 -21.41 -15.10 2.95
CA MET A 206 -22.38 -15.88 2.19
C MET A 206 -23.42 -14.92 1.62
N LEU A 207 -23.01 -14.13 0.63
CA LEU A 207 -23.91 -13.29 -0.15
C LEU A 207 -24.53 -14.13 -1.28
N SER A 208 -25.82 -13.95 -1.55
CA SER A 208 -26.47 -14.63 -2.68
C SER A 208 -25.95 -14.08 -4.01
N VAL A 209 -26.02 -14.86 -5.09
CA VAL A 209 -25.59 -14.40 -6.42
C VAL A 209 -26.33 -13.12 -6.83
N TRP A 210 -27.61 -12.99 -6.49
CA TRP A 210 -28.43 -11.79 -6.71
C TRP A 210 -27.92 -10.54 -5.98
N GLN A 211 -27.32 -10.69 -4.79
CA GLN A 211 -26.68 -9.60 -4.05
C GLN A 211 -25.30 -9.22 -4.63
N THR A 212 -24.65 -10.10 -5.40
CA THR A 212 -23.38 -9.81 -6.11
C THR A 212 -23.53 -8.79 -7.23
N PHE A 213 -24.69 -8.79 -7.89
CA PHE A 213 -24.95 -7.94 -9.06
C PHE A 213 -25.89 -6.77 -8.74
N SER A 214 -26.19 -6.54 -7.46
CA SER A 214 -26.96 -5.39 -7.02
C SER A 214 -26.10 -4.11 -7.08
N ASP A 215 -26.64 -3.05 -7.66
CA ASP A 215 -26.06 -1.71 -7.60
C ASP A 215 -26.19 -1.03 -6.21
N ALA A 216 -26.66 -1.74 -5.17
CA ALA A 216 -26.93 -1.13 -3.86
C ALA A 216 -25.69 -0.44 -3.24
N TYR A 217 -24.54 -1.12 -3.23
CA TYR A 217 -23.30 -0.52 -2.70
C TYR A 217 -22.74 0.58 -3.60
N ARG A 218 -22.94 0.47 -4.92
CA ARG A 218 -22.60 1.52 -5.89
C ARG A 218 -23.44 2.78 -5.64
N ASN A 219 -24.74 2.64 -5.44
CA ASN A 219 -25.66 3.74 -5.17
C ASN A 219 -25.33 4.41 -3.83
N LYS A 220 -25.05 3.63 -2.78
CA LYS A 220 -24.59 4.15 -1.49
C LYS A 220 -23.29 4.93 -1.60
N TYR A 221 -22.30 4.36 -2.29
CA TYR A 221 -21.04 5.05 -2.57
C TYR A 221 -21.30 6.37 -3.32
N LYS A 222 -22.09 6.33 -4.39
CA LYS A 222 -22.43 7.50 -5.20
C LYS A 222 -23.08 8.59 -4.35
N ASN A 223 -24.11 8.26 -3.56
CA ASN A 223 -24.80 9.20 -2.68
C ASN A 223 -23.86 9.84 -1.66
N TYR A 224 -22.98 9.04 -1.03
CA TYR A 224 -21.96 9.57 -0.13
C TYR A 224 -20.99 10.50 -0.85
N PHE A 225 -20.47 10.07 -2.01
CA PHE A 225 -19.52 10.85 -2.78
C PHE A 225 -20.12 12.19 -3.21
N GLU A 226 -21.35 12.21 -3.73
CA GLU A 226 -22.07 13.44 -4.10
C GLU A 226 -22.30 14.36 -2.89
N ALA A 227 -22.74 13.81 -1.75
CA ALA A 227 -22.91 14.59 -0.52
C ALA A 227 -21.59 15.19 -0.02
N LYS A 228 -20.50 14.41 -0.08
CA LYS A 228 -19.15 14.87 0.22
C LYS A 228 -18.72 15.97 -0.75
N GLN A 229 -18.88 15.77 -2.05
CA GLN A 229 -18.51 16.78 -3.06
C GLN A 229 -19.25 18.10 -2.80
N ALA A 230 -20.56 18.07 -2.59
CA ALA A 230 -21.37 19.25 -2.28
C ALA A 230 -20.91 19.98 -1.01
N LEU A 231 -20.55 19.23 0.05
CA LEU A 231 -20.03 19.79 1.29
C LEU A 231 -18.69 20.50 1.07
N TYR A 232 -17.80 19.91 0.26
CA TYR A 232 -16.51 20.50 -0.09
C TYR A 232 -16.66 21.69 -1.04
N ASP A 233 -17.54 21.66 -2.04
CA ASP A 233 -17.80 22.80 -2.93
C ASP A 233 -18.34 24.00 -2.16
N LYS A 234 -19.25 23.76 -1.21
CA LYS A 234 -19.79 24.81 -0.34
C LYS A 234 -18.74 25.41 0.60
N THR A 235 -17.85 24.58 1.15
CA THR A 235 -16.91 25.01 2.20
C THR A 235 -15.59 25.53 1.62
N TYR A 236 -15.13 24.97 0.50
CA TYR A 236 -13.89 25.29 -0.19
C TYR A 236 -14.13 25.57 -1.69
N PRO A 237 -14.92 26.61 -2.05
CA PRO A 237 -15.25 26.89 -3.46
C PRO A 237 -14.01 27.20 -4.32
N GLN A 238 -12.98 27.79 -3.71
CA GLN A 238 -11.69 28.06 -4.37
C GLN A 238 -10.73 26.85 -4.34
N GLY A 239 -11.19 25.70 -3.84
CA GLY A 239 -10.36 24.52 -3.58
C GLY A 239 -9.40 24.67 -2.41
N LEU A 240 -8.57 23.64 -2.24
CA LEU A 240 -7.50 23.58 -1.25
C LEU A 240 -6.15 23.93 -1.90
N GLY A 241 -5.22 24.43 -1.09
CA GLY A 241 -3.81 24.52 -1.45
C GLY A 241 -3.02 23.31 -0.94
N LEU A 242 -1.69 23.42 -0.89
CA LEU A 242 -0.82 22.34 -0.38
C LEU A 242 -1.14 21.98 1.08
N GLU A 243 -1.66 22.94 1.85
CA GLU A 243 -2.10 22.75 3.24
C GLU A 243 -3.16 21.66 3.40
N GLY A 244 -3.91 21.32 2.34
CA GLY A 244 -4.84 20.19 2.35
C GLY A 244 -4.17 18.82 2.38
N ILE A 245 -2.87 18.71 2.11
CA ILE A 245 -2.11 17.45 2.18
C ILE A 245 -1.45 17.32 3.55
N TRP A 246 -1.57 16.16 4.19
CA TRP A 246 -0.90 15.89 5.45
C TRP A 246 0.61 15.88 5.26
N LYS A 247 1.31 16.76 5.96
CA LYS A 247 2.77 16.97 5.82
C LYS A 247 3.63 16.00 6.65
N GLY A 248 3.01 15.18 7.49
CA GLY A 248 3.66 14.47 8.59
C GLY A 248 3.81 15.34 9.85
N ASN A 249 3.82 14.74 11.03
CA ASN A 249 4.04 15.42 12.30
C ASN A 249 5.44 15.15 12.86
N ARG A 250 6.07 14.04 12.46
CA ARG A 250 7.34 13.54 12.98
C ARG A 250 8.25 13.02 11.87
N ALA A 251 9.51 12.72 12.23
CA ALA A 251 10.52 12.22 11.29
C ALA A 251 10.21 10.80 10.80
N GLU A 252 9.53 9.99 11.59
CA GLU A 252 9.13 8.61 11.29
C GLU A 252 7.88 8.51 10.40
N ASP A 253 7.08 9.58 10.33
CA ASP A 253 5.83 9.57 9.58
C ASP A 253 6.09 9.43 8.06
N ALA A 254 5.10 8.90 7.33
CA ALA A 254 5.19 8.66 5.89
C ALA A 254 4.08 9.39 5.13
N PRO A 255 4.13 10.73 5.00
CA PRO A 255 3.09 11.50 4.31
C PRO A 255 2.90 11.12 2.84
N LEU A 256 3.91 10.49 2.24
CA LEU A 256 3.84 9.85 0.93
C LEU A 256 4.26 8.39 1.04
N LEU A 257 3.55 7.54 0.31
CA LEU A 257 3.86 6.12 0.14
C LEU A 257 3.92 5.76 -1.34
N THR A 258 4.82 4.84 -1.68
CA THR A 258 4.89 4.20 -3.00
C THR A 258 4.36 2.79 -2.90
N ILE A 259 3.47 2.43 -3.81
CA ILE A 259 2.96 1.07 -3.94
C ILE A 259 3.46 0.52 -5.27
N TYR A 260 4.07 -0.66 -5.22
CA TYR A 260 4.36 -1.47 -6.39
C TYR A 260 3.51 -2.73 -6.37
N ARG A 261 2.92 -3.07 -7.51
CA ARG A 261 2.31 -4.38 -7.76
C ARG A 261 3.25 -5.21 -8.63
N HIS A 262 3.51 -6.42 -8.14
CA HIS A 262 4.35 -7.43 -8.77
C HIS A 262 3.46 -8.59 -9.22
N PHE A 263 2.72 -8.37 -10.31
CA PHE A 263 1.70 -9.29 -10.84
C PHE A 263 0.56 -9.61 -9.86
N ASP A 264 0.72 -10.64 -9.04
CA ASP A 264 -0.23 -11.15 -8.05
C ASP A 264 0.27 -11.01 -6.60
N SER A 265 1.31 -10.19 -6.41
CA SER A 265 1.76 -9.68 -5.12
C SER A 265 2.03 -8.17 -5.20
N ALA A 266 2.36 -7.53 -4.07
CA ALA A 266 2.62 -6.10 -4.03
C ALA A 266 3.48 -5.71 -2.81
N SER A 267 4.04 -4.50 -2.83
CA SER A 267 4.90 -3.96 -1.77
C SER A 267 4.61 -2.47 -1.53
N VAL A 268 4.81 -2.02 -0.29
CA VAL A 268 4.58 -0.63 0.15
C VAL A 268 5.86 -0.05 0.71
N HIS A 269 6.24 1.12 0.23
CA HIS A 269 7.47 1.80 0.61
C HIS A 269 7.19 3.23 1.04
N ARG A 270 8.03 3.72 1.95
CA ARG A 270 7.97 5.08 2.43
C ARG A 270 8.58 6.04 1.41
N GLY A 271 7.86 7.12 1.07
CA GLY A 271 8.32 8.16 0.16
C GLY A 271 7.85 7.99 -1.29
N VAL A 272 8.51 8.72 -2.19
CA VAL A 272 8.24 8.80 -3.64
C VAL A 272 9.34 8.09 -4.43
N ILE A 273 9.25 6.77 -4.46
CA ILE A 273 10.22 5.87 -5.07
C ILE A 273 9.76 5.53 -6.50
N GLY A 274 10.72 5.33 -7.40
CA GLY A 274 10.46 5.03 -8.81
C GLY A 274 10.30 6.25 -9.69
N GLU A 275 9.86 6.01 -10.92
CA GLU A 275 9.52 7.04 -11.89
C GLU A 275 8.32 7.91 -11.46
N LEU A 276 7.94 8.90 -12.28
CA LEU A 276 6.72 9.65 -12.05
C LEU A 276 5.50 8.77 -12.42
N PRO A 277 4.69 8.28 -11.45
CA PRO A 277 3.63 7.33 -11.77
C PRO A 277 2.53 7.96 -12.64
N ARG A 278 1.79 7.07 -13.31
CA ARG A 278 0.61 7.44 -14.10
C ARG A 278 -0.48 8.03 -13.22
N THR A 279 -0.81 7.37 -12.12
CA THR A 279 -1.88 7.75 -11.18
C THR A 279 -1.34 8.05 -9.78
N LEU A 280 -2.10 8.86 -9.04
CA LEU A 280 -1.82 9.20 -7.65
C LEU A 280 -3.13 9.30 -6.88
N TRP A 281 -3.10 8.92 -5.61
CA TRP A 281 -4.28 9.01 -4.73
C TRP A 281 -4.03 10.01 -3.61
N VAL A 282 -5.04 10.82 -3.30
CA VAL A 282 -5.13 11.53 -2.02
C VAL A 282 -6.23 10.85 -1.20
N ILE A 283 -5.84 10.21 -0.10
CA ILE A 283 -6.76 9.43 0.74
C ILE A 283 -7.17 10.25 1.97
N ASP A 284 -8.46 10.48 2.12
CA ASP A 284 -9.04 11.13 3.29
C ASP A 284 -9.45 10.11 4.38
N TYR A 285 -9.99 10.59 5.49
CA TYR A 285 -10.27 9.73 6.63
C TYR A 285 -11.28 8.60 6.32
N PRO A 286 -12.50 8.89 5.80
CA PRO A 286 -13.50 7.85 5.63
C PRO A 286 -13.11 6.88 4.53
N GLN A 287 -12.37 7.33 3.52
CA GLN A 287 -11.82 6.44 2.52
C GLN A 287 -10.78 5.48 3.11
N LEU A 288 -9.81 5.96 3.91
CA LEU A 288 -8.78 5.11 4.51
C LEU A 288 -9.38 4.02 5.42
N GLU A 289 -10.33 4.39 6.27
CA GLU A 289 -10.98 3.44 7.19
C GLU A 289 -11.85 2.43 6.42
N ARG A 290 -12.54 2.85 5.34
CA ARG A 290 -13.29 1.92 4.47
C ARG A 290 -12.40 0.96 3.70
N ILE A 291 -11.25 1.43 3.19
CA ILE A 291 -10.26 0.57 2.54
C ILE A 291 -9.80 -0.49 3.53
N TYR A 292 -9.40 -0.08 4.73
CA TYR A 292 -8.93 -0.99 5.78
C TYR A 292 -9.99 -2.05 6.15
N TYR A 293 -11.21 -1.63 6.49
CA TYR A 293 -12.25 -2.58 6.90
C TYR A 293 -12.71 -3.48 5.76
N SER A 294 -12.77 -2.98 4.52
CA SER A 294 -13.17 -3.80 3.37
C SER A 294 -12.16 -4.88 3.02
N LEU A 295 -10.86 -4.57 3.15
CA LEU A 295 -9.77 -5.42 2.68
C LEU A 295 -9.04 -6.21 3.76
N VAL A 296 -9.22 -5.84 5.02
CA VAL A 296 -8.42 -6.39 6.12
C VAL A 296 -9.33 -6.96 7.19
N ALA A 297 -10.01 -6.12 7.97
CA ALA A 297 -10.82 -6.59 9.08
C ALA A 297 -12.05 -7.39 8.60
N GLY A 298 -12.67 -6.98 7.50
CA GLY A 298 -13.89 -7.58 6.96
C GLY A 298 -13.67 -8.66 5.90
N TYR A 299 -12.46 -8.78 5.37
CA TYR A 299 -12.17 -9.66 4.25
C TYR A 299 -12.08 -11.12 4.69
N ASP A 300 -12.94 -11.96 4.12
CA ASP A 300 -12.91 -13.40 4.32
C ASP A 300 -12.32 -14.11 3.10
N VAL A 301 -11.14 -14.68 3.28
CA VAL A 301 -10.40 -15.47 2.26
C VAL A 301 -11.13 -16.76 1.88
N TYR A 302 -11.97 -17.29 2.77
CA TYR A 302 -12.80 -18.48 2.53
C TYR A 302 -14.23 -18.10 2.15
N GLY A 303 -14.53 -16.80 2.03
CA GLY A 303 -15.82 -16.30 1.60
C GLY A 303 -16.13 -16.69 0.16
N ASN A 304 -17.42 -16.77 -0.17
CA ASN A 304 -17.84 -17.17 -1.51
C ASN A 304 -17.41 -16.14 -2.57
N ILE A 305 -17.47 -16.53 -3.85
CA ILE A 305 -17.09 -15.67 -4.98
C ILE A 305 -17.88 -14.35 -4.98
N SER A 306 -19.13 -14.36 -4.48
CA SER A 306 -19.96 -13.16 -4.34
C SER A 306 -19.35 -12.11 -3.40
N HIS A 307 -18.89 -12.54 -2.22
CA HIS A 307 -18.18 -11.68 -1.27
C HIS A 307 -16.94 -11.05 -1.91
N GLN A 308 -16.07 -11.88 -2.49
CA GLN A 308 -14.83 -11.42 -3.11
C GLN A 308 -15.09 -10.44 -4.26
N THR A 309 -16.11 -10.71 -5.09
CA THR A 309 -16.51 -9.84 -6.20
C THR A 309 -17.06 -8.50 -5.73
N ASN A 310 -17.89 -8.48 -4.68
CA ASN A 310 -18.46 -7.23 -4.17
C ASN A 310 -17.40 -6.35 -3.50
N VAL A 311 -16.50 -6.92 -2.71
CA VAL A 311 -15.38 -6.17 -2.13
C VAL A 311 -14.48 -5.60 -3.25
N ARG A 312 -14.22 -6.39 -4.29
CA ARG A 312 -13.45 -5.96 -5.47
C ARG A 312 -14.11 -4.77 -6.19
N ARG A 313 -15.41 -4.86 -6.51
CA ARG A 313 -16.17 -3.73 -7.11
C ARG A 313 -16.18 -2.51 -6.22
N TYR A 314 -16.32 -2.69 -4.91
CA TYR A 314 -16.27 -1.60 -3.95
C TYR A 314 -14.90 -0.91 -3.92
N MET A 315 -13.81 -1.66 -4.14
CA MET A 315 -12.48 -1.09 -4.27
C MET A 315 -12.30 -0.22 -5.51
N ASP A 316 -12.92 -0.54 -6.65
CA ASP A 316 -12.85 0.34 -7.83
C ASP A 316 -13.36 1.74 -7.47
N PHE A 317 -14.47 1.81 -6.74
CA PHE A 317 -15.03 3.07 -6.27
C PHE A 317 -14.09 3.80 -5.31
N LEU A 318 -13.51 3.08 -4.35
CA LEU A 318 -12.57 3.69 -3.40
C LEU A 318 -11.27 4.14 -4.08
N ARG A 319 -10.78 3.45 -5.11
CA ARG A 319 -9.66 3.92 -5.92
C ARG A 319 -10.01 5.19 -6.67
N ILE A 320 -11.12 5.17 -7.42
CA ILE A 320 -11.63 6.32 -8.18
C ILE A 320 -11.79 7.53 -7.25
N GLU A 321 -12.28 7.34 -6.03
CA GLU A 321 -12.39 8.40 -5.02
C GLU A 321 -11.03 9.03 -4.71
N GLY A 322 -9.97 8.24 -4.54
CA GLY A 322 -8.63 8.73 -4.21
C GLY A 322 -7.98 9.47 -5.36
N GLU A 323 -8.18 8.96 -6.57
CA GLU A 323 -7.76 9.60 -7.82
C GLU A 323 -8.50 10.92 -8.04
N ALA A 324 -9.81 10.97 -7.80
CA ALA A 324 -10.60 12.20 -7.86
C ALA A 324 -10.15 13.21 -6.80
N ASN A 325 -9.94 12.79 -5.55
CA ASN A 325 -9.41 13.67 -4.51
C ASN A 325 -8.07 14.29 -4.94
N PHE A 326 -7.17 13.51 -5.58
CA PHE A 326 -5.93 14.04 -6.15
C PHE A 326 -6.18 15.07 -7.27
N LEU A 327 -7.05 14.75 -8.23
CA LEU A 327 -7.40 15.66 -9.33
C LEU A 327 -7.94 17.01 -8.85
N SER A 328 -8.55 17.06 -7.66
CA SER A 328 -9.09 18.30 -7.08
C SER A 328 -8.03 19.36 -6.81
N TYR A 329 -6.76 18.97 -6.66
CA TYR A 329 -5.64 19.89 -6.49
C TYR A 329 -5.13 20.48 -7.82
N LEU A 330 -5.46 19.85 -8.96
CA LEU A 330 -5.03 20.30 -10.29
C LEU A 330 -5.99 21.36 -10.87
N PRO A 331 -5.57 22.16 -11.87
CA PRO A 331 -6.47 23.08 -12.54
C PRO A 331 -7.55 22.34 -13.32
N LYS A 332 -8.80 22.85 -13.29
CA LYS A 332 -9.99 22.20 -13.86
C LYS A 332 -9.79 21.68 -15.29
N LYS A 333 -9.16 22.48 -16.16
CA LYS A 333 -8.92 22.14 -17.58
C LYS A 333 -8.10 20.86 -17.81
N TYR A 334 -7.31 20.41 -16.83
CA TYR A 334 -6.48 19.20 -16.94
C TYR A 334 -7.11 17.96 -16.31
N ARG A 335 -8.15 18.12 -15.47
CA ARG A 335 -8.67 17.02 -14.64
C ARG A 335 -9.26 15.90 -15.50
N ILE A 336 -10.18 16.23 -16.40
CA ILE A 336 -10.89 15.24 -17.23
C ILE A 336 -9.98 14.58 -18.26
N PRO A 337 -9.16 15.32 -19.04
CA PRO A 337 -8.20 14.67 -19.94
C PRO A 337 -7.25 13.72 -19.22
N LEU A 338 -6.76 14.11 -18.04
CA LEU A 338 -5.87 13.26 -17.25
C LEU A 338 -6.62 12.04 -16.70
N PHE A 339 -7.85 12.21 -16.19
CA PHE A 339 -8.67 11.10 -15.72
C PHE A 339 -8.95 10.10 -16.83
N ASN A 340 -9.44 10.54 -17.99
CA ASN A 340 -9.70 9.66 -19.13
C ASN A 340 -8.43 8.95 -19.60
N SER A 341 -7.25 9.59 -19.49
CA SER A 341 -5.98 8.96 -19.78
C SER A 341 -5.63 7.78 -18.85
N TRP A 342 -6.35 7.55 -17.75
CA TRP A 342 -6.18 6.40 -16.83
C TRP A 342 -7.17 5.26 -17.08
N TYR A 343 -8.23 5.52 -17.85
CA TYR A 343 -9.38 4.62 -18.05
C TYR A 343 -9.65 4.36 -19.53
N ILE A 344 -8.59 4.24 -20.33
CA ILE A 344 -8.69 4.09 -21.79
C ILE A 344 -9.58 2.90 -22.13
N GLY A 345 -10.63 3.14 -22.92
CA GLY A 345 -11.56 2.08 -23.36
C GLY A 345 -12.68 1.76 -22.38
N ASP A 346 -12.90 2.60 -21.36
CA ASP A 346 -14.03 2.52 -20.43
C ASP A 346 -15.00 3.68 -20.63
N GLY A 347 -15.89 3.55 -21.62
CA GLY A 347 -16.84 4.60 -22.00
C GLY A 347 -17.76 5.05 -20.85
N GLN A 348 -18.08 4.19 -19.88
CA GLN A 348 -18.92 4.59 -18.75
C GLN A 348 -18.22 5.55 -17.78
N VAL A 349 -16.90 5.46 -17.68
CA VAL A 349 -16.08 6.34 -16.83
C VAL A 349 -15.73 7.61 -17.59
N GLU A 350 -15.41 7.49 -18.88
CA GLU A 350 -15.10 8.61 -19.78
C GLU A 350 -16.29 9.59 -19.93
N ASP A 351 -17.53 9.08 -20.05
CA ASP A 351 -18.74 9.90 -20.22
C ASP A 351 -19.22 10.61 -18.93
N LYS A 352 -18.77 10.16 -17.75
CA LYS A 352 -19.22 10.68 -16.44
C LYS A 352 -18.28 11.73 -15.84
N ALA A 353 -17.21 12.06 -16.56
CA ALA A 353 -16.13 12.87 -16.03
C ALA A 353 -16.53 14.35 -15.81
N ASP A 354 -17.49 14.87 -16.58
CA ASP A 354 -17.80 16.31 -16.66
C ASP A 354 -18.24 16.97 -15.33
N ASN A 355 -18.77 16.21 -14.36
CA ASN A 355 -19.27 16.75 -13.09
C ASN A 355 -18.37 16.45 -11.88
N LEU A 356 -17.19 15.85 -12.07
CA LEU A 356 -16.50 15.22 -10.93
C LEU A 356 -15.99 16.22 -9.88
N LEU A 357 -15.58 17.44 -10.23
CA LEU A 357 -14.97 18.40 -9.29
C LEU A 357 -15.05 19.83 -9.86
N ASP A 358 -16.10 20.60 -9.54
CA ASP A 358 -16.27 21.94 -10.12
C ASP A 358 -15.41 23.02 -9.44
N ARG A 359 -15.13 22.88 -8.14
CA ARG A 359 -14.31 23.82 -7.35
C ARG A 359 -12.93 24.10 -7.95
N GLY A 360 -12.42 25.28 -7.62
CA GLY A 360 -11.09 25.75 -8.01
C GLY A 360 -9.92 24.98 -7.38
N THR A 361 -8.72 25.54 -7.47
CA THR A 361 -7.54 25.12 -6.71
C THR A 361 -6.78 26.36 -6.26
N LYS A 362 -6.30 26.38 -5.01
CA LYS A 362 -5.49 27.50 -4.50
C LYS A 362 -4.01 27.40 -4.90
N ILE A 363 -3.63 26.29 -5.54
CA ILE A 363 -2.25 26.05 -5.96
C ILE A 363 -1.97 26.86 -7.24
N LYS A 364 -0.96 27.73 -7.18
CA LYS A 364 -0.51 28.52 -8.33
C LYS A 364 0.45 27.71 -9.18
N TYR A 365 0.12 27.41 -10.43
CA TYR A 365 0.96 26.64 -11.36
C TYR A 365 1.69 27.55 -12.35
N HIS A 366 2.92 27.18 -12.72
CA HIS A 366 3.80 27.97 -13.60
C HIS A 366 4.36 27.15 -14.77
N THR A 367 4.09 25.85 -14.82
CA THR A 367 4.54 24.93 -15.86
C THR A 367 3.36 24.39 -16.66
N PRO A 368 3.58 23.87 -17.88
CA PRO A 368 2.54 23.14 -18.61
C PRO A 368 2.25 21.74 -18.02
N TYR A 369 2.99 21.31 -16.98
CA TYR A 369 2.92 19.98 -16.36
C TYR A 369 2.40 20.07 -14.92
N PRO A 370 1.11 20.38 -14.70
CA PRO A 370 0.56 20.62 -13.36
C PRO A 370 0.65 19.39 -12.45
N LYS A 371 0.59 18.17 -13.01
CA LYS A 371 0.77 16.92 -12.24
C LYS A 371 2.16 16.89 -11.60
N SER A 372 3.22 16.98 -12.41
CA SER A 372 4.61 17.00 -11.91
C SER A 372 4.85 18.19 -10.97
N GLU A 373 4.39 19.40 -11.33
CA GLU A 373 4.60 20.59 -10.51
C GLU A 373 3.91 20.52 -9.13
N PHE A 374 2.71 19.93 -9.05
CA PHE A 374 2.03 19.70 -7.78
C PHE A 374 2.88 18.80 -6.87
N ILE A 375 3.28 17.63 -7.38
CA ILE A 375 4.05 16.64 -6.62
C ILE A 375 5.39 17.24 -6.18
N GLU A 376 6.09 17.93 -7.08
CA GLU A 376 7.36 18.58 -6.77
C GLU A 376 7.21 19.62 -5.67
N LYS A 377 6.12 20.38 -5.63
CA LYS A 377 5.83 21.30 -4.52
C LYS A 377 5.55 20.56 -3.22
N VAL A 378 4.77 19.48 -3.25
CA VAL A 378 4.49 18.69 -2.05
C VAL A 378 5.80 18.16 -1.46
N VAL A 379 6.60 17.46 -2.27
CA VAL A 379 7.83 16.79 -1.83
C VAL A 379 8.92 17.79 -1.44
N LYS A 380 9.13 18.87 -2.21
CA LYS A 380 10.25 19.80 -1.97
C LYS A 380 9.94 20.93 -0.99
N LYS A 381 8.66 21.30 -0.82
CA LYS A 381 8.27 22.53 -0.10
C LYS A 381 7.27 22.32 1.03
N HIS A 382 6.46 21.27 1.01
CA HIS A 382 5.34 21.11 1.94
C HIS A 382 5.58 20.11 3.06
N ILE A 383 6.00 18.89 2.71
CA ILE A 383 6.22 17.84 3.70
C ILE A 383 7.38 18.19 4.65
N LEU A 384 7.36 17.64 5.86
CA LEU A 384 8.45 17.89 6.82
C LEU A 384 9.78 17.36 6.27
N LYS A 385 10.80 18.23 6.24
CA LYS A 385 12.17 17.84 5.83
C LYS A 385 12.74 16.71 6.69
N SER A 386 12.34 16.63 7.97
CA SER A 386 12.76 15.58 8.89
C SER A 386 12.28 14.18 8.48
N THR A 387 11.29 14.06 7.58
CA THR A 387 10.92 12.75 7.02
C THR A 387 12.03 12.14 6.18
N GLY A 388 12.91 12.96 5.59
CA GLY A 388 13.95 12.49 4.66
C GLY A 388 13.39 11.96 3.34
N ILE A 389 12.10 12.20 3.03
CA ILE A 389 11.50 11.82 1.75
C ILE A 389 12.02 12.77 0.66
N THR A 390 12.71 12.21 -0.32
CA THR A 390 13.18 12.90 -1.53
C THR A 390 12.83 12.07 -2.77
N PHE A 391 12.92 12.67 -3.95
CA PHE A 391 12.76 11.94 -5.21
C PHE A 391 13.87 10.92 -5.41
N ASP A 392 13.51 9.82 -6.06
CA ASP A 392 14.42 8.74 -6.44
C ASP A 392 15.52 9.26 -7.41
N PRO A 393 16.81 9.11 -7.08
CA PRO A 393 17.89 9.65 -7.90
C PRO A 393 18.12 8.88 -9.21
N ILE A 394 17.67 7.63 -9.30
CA ILE A 394 17.85 6.79 -10.48
C ILE A 394 16.60 6.89 -11.35
N ASN A 395 15.42 6.66 -10.78
CA ASN A 395 14.21 6.39 -11.55
C ASN A 395 13.37 7.64 -11.85
N TYR A 396 13.40 8.65 -10.97
CA TYR A 396 12.53 9.83 -11.14
C TYR A 396 13.07 10.79 -12.19
N TYR A 397 12.22 11.13 -13.15
CA TYR A 397 12.42 12.21 -14.11
C TYR A 397 11.38 13.28 -13.91
N LYS A 398 11.79 14.54 -14.05
CA LYS A 398 10.79 15.60 -14.23
C LYS A 398 10.09 15.37 -15.56
N GLU A 399 8.79 15.68 -15.60
CA GLU A 399 8.04 15.57 -16.84
C GLU A 399 8.67 16.45 -17.94
N GLY A 400 9.05 15.83 -19.06
CA GLY A 400 9.79 16.46 -20.16
C GLY A 400 11.32 16.31 -20.11
N GLU A 401 11.89 15.80 -19.00
CA GLU A 401 13.31 15.42 -18.92
C GLU A 401 13.56 14.14 -19.73
N LYS A 402 14.69 14.08 -20.45
CA LYS A 402 15.09 12.88 -21.19
C LYS A 402 16.03 12.03 -20.35
N PRO A 403 15.95 10.69 -20.44
CA PRO A 403 16.95 9.80 -19.88
C PRO A 403 18.37 10.16 -20.35
N PRO A 404 19.38 10.02 -19.48
CA PRO A 404 20.77 10.20 -19.89
C PRO A 404 21.17 9.10 -20.86
N THR A 405 22.25 9.31 -21.60
CA THR A 405 22.85 8.27 -22.42
C THR A 405 23.59 7.25 -21.56
N LEU A 406 23.52 5.98 -21.98
CA LEU A 406 24.26 4.88 -21.37
C LEU A 406 25.77 5.18 -21.41
N PRO A 407 26.48 5.14 -20.28
CA PRO A 407 27.93 5.34 -20.26
C PRO A 407 28.66 4.25 -21.05
N LYS A 408 29.71 4.63 -21.79
CA LYS A 408 30.56 3.69 -22.52
C LYS A 408 31.53 2.92 -21.60
N THR A 409 31.80 3.45 -20.42
CA THR A 409 32.75 2.88 -19.45
C THR A 409 32.23 3.06 -18.03
N PHE A 410 32.41 2.04 -17.18
CA PHE A 410 31.99 2.05 -15.78
C PHE A 410 33.23 2.00 -14.88
N ARG A 411 33.58 3.13 -14.25
CA ARG A 411 34.75 3.25 -13.35
C ARG A 411 34.36 3.60 -11.93
N THR A 412 33.27 4.34 -11.76
CA THR A 412 32.77 4.88 -10.49
C THR A 412 31.31 4.52 -10.29
N TYR A 413 30.85 4.45 -9.05
CA TYR A 413 29.44 4.17 -8.76
C TYR A 413 28.47 5.15 -9.44
N LYS A 414 28.90 6.39 -9.69
CA LYS A 414 28.13 7.38 -10.45
C LYS A 414 27.89 6.94 -11.90
N ASP A 415 28.83 6.23 -12.51
CA ASP A 415 28.65 5.65 -13.86
C ASP A 415 27.57 4.55 -13.81
N PHE A 416 27.55 3.75 -12.74
CA PHE A 416 26.46 2.80 -12.51
C PHE A 416 25.12 3.52 -12.36
N GLU A 417 25.03 4.57 -11.53
CA GLU A 417 23.78 5.34 -11.36
C GLU A 417 23.31 5.95 -12.68
N GLN A 418 24.22 6.52 -13.48
CA GLN A 418 23.88 7.08 -14.78
C GLN A 418 23.42 6.00 -15.77
N GLY A 419 24.10 4.85 -15.81
CA GLY A 419 23.68 3.74 -16.66
C GLY A 419 22.36 3.13 -16.21
N ALA A 420 22.16 2.91 -14.91
CA ALA A 420 20.89 2.46 -14.34
C ALA A 420 19.77 3.43 -14.70
N ARG A 421 19.98 4.74 -14.50
CA ARG A 421 19.04 5.81 -14.87
C ARG A 421 18.68 5.74 -16.36
N SER A 422 19.65 5.51 -17.26
CA SER A 422 19.38 5.39 -18.70
C SER A 422 18.45 4.22 -19.10
N LEU A 423 18.27 3.23 -18.22
CA LEU A 423 17.44 2.05 -18.47
C LEU A 423 16.01 2.18 -17.96
N THR A 424 15.67 3.21 -17.19
CA THR A 424 14.36 3.32 -16.51
C THR A 424 13.34 4.05 -17.38
N THR A 425 13.23 3.62 -18.64
CA THR A 425 12.33 4.20 -19.67
C THR A 425 11.54 3.08 -20.36
N ALA A 426 10.47 3.45 -21.05
CA ALA A 426 9.70 2.50 -21.86
C ALA A 426 10.50 1.97 -23.06
N GLY A 427 10.14 0.77 -23.54
CA GLY A 427 10.69 0.18 -24.76
C GLY A 427 12.01 -0.57 -24.59
N ILE A 428 12.43 -0.84 -23.35
CA ILE A 428 13.63 -1.62 -23.03
C ILE A 428 13.42 -3.09 -23.43
N GLY A 429 14.34 -3.65 -24.22
CA GLY A 429 14.21 -4.98 -24.83
C GLY A 429 13.95 -6.08 -23.81
N PHE A 430 14.68 -6.06 -22.70
CA PHE A 430 14.49 -7.04 -21.63
C PHE A 430 13.08 -7.02 -21.07
N VAL A 431 12.58 -5.86 -20.68
CA VAL A 431 11.24 -5.69 -20.11
C VAL A 431 10.16 -6.21 -21.07
N LYS A 432 10.25 -5.82 -22.35
CA LYS A 432 9.30 -6.21 -23.40
C LYS A 432 9.15 -7.72 -23.56
N HIS A 433 10.19 -8.49 -23.27
CA HIS A 433 10.26 -9.92 -23.58
C HIS A 433 10.15 -10.84 -22.36
N VAL A 434 10.40 -10.34 -21.14
CA VAL A 434 10.35 -11.14 -19.91
C VAL A 434 8.99 -11.08 -19.21
N THR A 435 8.19 -10.04 -19.48
CA THR A 435 6.84 -9.89 -18.90
C THR A 435 5.84 -10.90 -19.45
N ASP A 436 6.08 -11.45 -20.65
CA ASP A 436 5.33 -12.57 -21.25
C ASP A 436 5.25 -13.80 -20.31
N ARG A 437 6.21 -13.98 -19.41
CA ARG A 437 6.25 -15.09 -18.44
C ARG A 437 5.77 -14.71 -17.03
N GLY A 438 5.39 -13.45 -16.81
CA GLY A 438 4.95 -12.92 -15.51
C GLY A 438 6.08 -12.42 -14.61
N ALA A 439 7.23 -12.02 -15.19
CA ALA A 439 8.37 -11.55 -14.42
C ALA A 439 8.16 -10.09 -14.04
N ASN A 440 8.18 -9.80 -12.74
CA ASN A 440 8.00 -8.44 -12.23
C ASN A 440 9.10 -8.01 -11.25
N LEU A 441 9.83 -8.96 -10.66
CA LEU A 441 10.71 -8.68 -9.54
C LEU A 441 11.99 -9.53 -9.59
N LEU A 442 13.14 -8.88 -9.79
CA LEU A 442 14.43 -9.55 -9.92
C LEU A 442 15.41 -8.92 -8.91
N HIS A 443 16.01 -9.71 -8.02
CA HIS A 443 17.03 -9.17 -7.10
C HIS A 443 18.42 -9.34 -7.72
N LEU A 444 19.18 -8.26 -7.79
CA LEU A 444 20.48 -8.17 -8.41
C LEU A 444 21.56 -7.93 -7.36
N ARG A 445 22.57 -8.81 -7.35
CA ARG A 445 23.80 -8.64 -6.58
C ARG A 445 24.88 -8.06 -7.49
N ILE A 446 25.34 -6.86 -7.17
CA ILE A 446 26.45 -6.20 -7.86
C ILE A 446 27.72 -6.36 -7.01
N ILE A 447 28.67 -7.17 -7.48
CA ILE A 447 29.94 -7.43 -6.82
C ILE A 447 30.95 -6.35 -7.22
N GLN A 448 31.33 -5.51 -6.25
CA GLN A 448 32.24 -4.38 -6.44
C GLN A 448 33.71 -4.85 -6.54
N PRO A 449 34.62 -4.02 -7.11
CA PRO A 449 36.04 -4.37 -7.23
C PRO A 449 36.75 -4.65 -5.90
N ASN A 450 36.25 -4.09 -4.79
CA ASN A 450 36.77 -4.32 -3.45
C ASN A 450 36.20 -5.58 -2.77
N GLY A 451 35.46 -6.43 -3.51
CA GLY A 451 34.82 -7.64 -3.01
C GLY A 451 33.50 -7.43 -2.25
N LYS A 452 33.13 -6.18 -1.90
CA LYS A 452 31.82 -5.89 -1.31
C LYS A 452 30.72 -6.07 -2.34
N SER A 453 29.51 -6.38 -1.89
CA SER A 453 28.34 -6.49 -2.75
C SER A 453 27.32 -5.40 -2.44
N ARG A 454 26.62 -4.93 -3.46
CA ARG A 454 25.41 -4.12 -3.31
C ARG A 454 24.23 -4.88 -3.87
N VAL A 455 23.10 -4.84 -3.18
CA VAL A 455 21.85 -5.40 -3.68
C VAL A 455 20.99 -4.28 -4.26
N SER A 456 20.47 -4.52 -5.45
CA SER A 456 19.42 -3.75 -6.08
C SER A 456 18.29 -4.67 -6.49
N THR A 457 17.09 -4.14 -6.66
CA THR A 457 15.96 -4.87 -7.23
C THR A 457 15.52 -4.19 -8.51
N LEU A 458 15.37 -4.98 -9.58
CA LEU A 458 14.69 -4.56 -10.78
C LEU A 458 13.19 -4.81 -10.59
N VAL A 459 12.40 -3.75 -10.60
CA VAL A 459 10.94 -3.79 -10.49
C VAL A 459 10.37 -3.43 -11.85
N ILE A 460 9.66 -4.35 -12.48
CA ILE A 460 9.05 -4.11 -13.79
C ILE A 460 7.63 -3.60 -13.58
N ASN A 461 7.35 -2.41 -14.10
CA ASN A 461 6.04 -1.79 -14.07
C ASN A 461 5.35 -2.04 -15.40
N ARG A 462 4.35 -2.93 -15.43
CA ARG A 462 3.61 -3.19 -16.65
C ARG A 462 2.56 -2.11 -16.90
N TRP A 463 2.40 -1.74 -18.16
CA TRP A 463 1.41 -0.77 -18.56
C TRP A 463 0.03 -1.41 -18.69
N HIS A 464 -0.96 -0.83 -18.00
CA HIS A 464 -2.36 -1.22 -18.11
C HIS A 464 -3.16 -0.05 -18.65
N ASP A 465 -3.76 -0.16 -19.84
CA ASP A 465 -4.58 0.91 -20.41
C ASP A 465 -5.73 1.33 -19.49
N ASN A 466 -6.30 0.36 -18.75
CA ASN A 466 -7.11 0.62 -17.56
C ASN A 466 -7.06 -0.59 -16.60
N VAL A 467 -7.34 -0.33 -15.32
CA VAL A 467 -7.46 -1.36 -14.26
C VAL A 467 -8.91 -1.48 -13.73
N ASN A 468 -9.87 -0.94 -14.46
CA ASN A 468 -11.29 -0.93 -14.05
C ASN A 468 -12.06 -2.14 -14.59
N SER A 469 -11.53 -3.35 -14.37
CA SER A 469 -12.18 -4.58 -14.82
C SER A 469 -11.83 -5.79 -13.97
N LEU A 470 -12.79 -6.72 -13.87
CA LEU A 470 -12.67 -7.96 -13.10
C LEU A 470 -11.87 -9.05 -13.85
N PHE A 471 -11.89 -9.03 -15.19
CA PHE A 471 -11.34 -10.11 -16.03
C PHE A 471 -10.63 -9.55 -17.28
N GLY A 472 -9.86 -10.40 -17.96
CA GLY A 472 -9.22 -10.06 -19.24
C GLY A 472 -8.21 -8.92 -19.11
N GLU A 473 -7.34 -8.96 -18.10
CA GLU A 473 -6.25 -7.98 -17.92
C GLU A 473 -5.33 -7.94 -19.14
N GLU A 474 -5.04 -9.11 -19.73
CA GLU A 474 -4.12 -9.26 -20.86
C GLU A 474 -4.49 -8.38 -22.06
N SER A 475 -5.77 -8.17 -22.35
CA SER A 475 -6.20 -7.34 -23.48
C SER A 475 -6.00 -5.83 -23.28
N ARG A 476 -5.55 -5.43 -22.09
CA ARG A 476 -5.26 -4.03 -21.70
C ARG A 476 -3.79 -3.81 -21.39
N LEU A 477 -2.96 -4.84 -21.50
CA LEU A 477 -1.52 -4.71 -21.34
C LEU A 477 -0.90 -4.16 -22.63
N ASP A 478 0.06 -3.26 -22.49
CA ASP A 478 0.84 -2.74 -23.61
C ASP A 478 2.34 -2.81 -23.27
N SER A 479 2.97 -3.93 -23.63
CA SER A 479 4.39 -4.17 -23.30
C SER A 479 5.35 -3.19 -23.95
N SER A 480 4.91 -2.41 -24.95
CA SER A 480 5.73 -1.34 -25.54
C SER A 480 5.90 -0.15 -24.59
N LYS A 481 5.01 -0.02 -23.61
CA LYS A 481 4.97 1.05 -22.61
C LYS A 481 5.44 0.60 -21.22
N ASP A 482 5.76 -0.68 -21.05
CA ASP A 482 6.32 -1.20 -19.80
C ASP A 482 7.65 -0.50 -19.48
N THR A 483 7.87 -0.24 -18.20
CA THR A 483 9.08 0.39 -17.67
C THR A 483 9.73 -0.48 -16.61
N ILE A 484 10.92 -0.10 -16.18
CA ILE A 484 11.66 -0.78 -15.11
C ILE A 484 12.22 0.26 -14.15
N ASP A 485 12.00 0.06 -12.86
CA ASP A 485 12.66 0.79 -11.79
C ASP A 485 13.80 -0.05 -11.22
N ILE A 486 14.92 0.60 -10.91
CA ILE A 486 16.08 0.01 -10.25
C ILE A 486 16.17 0.57 -8.84
N LEU A 487 15.80 -0.24 -7.86
CA LEU A 487 15.66 0.17 -6.47
C LEU A 487 16.79 -0.41 -5.60
N PRO A 488 17.29 0.30 -4.58
CA PRO A 488 18.26 -0.25 -3.65
C PRO A 488 17.63 -1.30 -2.73
N GLY A 489 18.40 -2.34 -2.40
CA GLY A 489 18.00 -3.39 -1.48
C GLY A 489 16.97 -4.36 -2.06
N SER A 490 16.34 -5.11 -1.16
CA SER A 490 15.42 -6.19 -1.49
C SER A 490 13.98 -5.70 -1.45
N ILE A 491 13.32 -5.73 -2.61
CA ILE A 491 11.93 -5.29 -2.73
C ILE A 491 11.02 -6.51 -2.87
N GLY A 492 9.84 -6.45 -2.23
CA GLY A 492 8.80 -7.48 -2.29
C GLY A 492 9.16 -8.80 -1.59
N SER A 493 8.24 -9.75 -1.63
CA SER A 493 8.36 -11.04 -0.92
C SER A 493 8.66 -12.23 -1.83
N TYR A 494 8.51 -12.04 -3.15
CA TYR A 494 8.55 -13.11 -4.14
C TYR A 494 9.53 -12.75 -5.27
N PRO A 495 10.85 -12.92 -5.08
CA PRO A 495 11.78 -12.77 -6.19
C PRO A 495 11.45 -13.80 -7.27
N ASN A 496 11.43 -13.37 -8.55
CA ASN A 496 11.23 -14.26 -9.68
C ASN A 496 12.53 -14.92 -10.12
N LEU A 497 13.64 -14.17 -10.11
CA LEU A 497 15.00 -14.63 -10.36
C LEU A 497 16.00 -13.80 -9.55
N PHE A 498 17.18 -14.37 -9.35
CA PHE A 498 18.36 -13.69 -8.83
C PHE A 498 19.35 -13.40 -9.94
N GLY A 499 19.87 -12.20 -9.98
CA GLY A 499 20.96 -11.77 -10.85
C GLY A 499 22.26 -11.60 -10.07
N ILE A 500 23.39 -11.99 -10.65
CA ILE A 500 24.73 -11.75 -10.10
C ILE A 500 25.57 -11.10 -11.18
N VAL A 501 26.06 -9.89 -10.94
CA VAL A 501 26.89 -9.15 -11.87
C VAL A 501 28.16 -8.65 -11.17
N HIS A 502 29.32 -8.91 -11.76
CA HIS A 502 30.53 -8.23 -11.33
C HIS A 502 30.58 -6.82 -11.92
N TYR A 503 31.14 -5.87 -11.17
CA TYR A 503 31.18 -4.47 -11.58
C TYR A 503 31.80 -4.25 -12.97
N LYS A 504 32.83 -5.04 -13.31
CA LYS A 504 33.51 -5.02 -14.62
C LYS A 504 32.59 -5.43 -15.78
N ASP A 505 31.56 -6.21 -15.49
CA ASP A 505 30.62 -6.80 -16.44
C ASP A 505 29.34 -5.97 -16.61
N LEU A 506 29.21 -4.85 -15.89
CA LEU A 506 28.08 -3.91 -16.03
C LEU A 506 27.80 -3.44 -17.46
N PRO A 507 28.80 -3.12 -18.31
CA PRO A 507 28.52 -2.77 -19.71
C PRO A 507 27.76 -3.89 -20.45
N ASP A 508 28.18 -5.13 -20.25
CA ASP A 508 27.60 -6.30 -20.93
C ASP A 508 26.22 -6.65 -20.35
N PHE A 509 26.03 -6.49 -19.05
CA PHE A 509 24.73 -6.63 -18.41
C PHE A 509 23.73 -5.54 -18.84
N PHE A 510 24.16 -4.27 -18.93
CA PHE A 510 23.27 -3.20 -19.37
C PHE A 510 22.93 -3.30 -20.87
N ASP A 511 23.86 -3.81 -21.69
CA ASP A 511 23.55 -4.19 -23.07
C ASP A 511 22.46 -5.27 -23.13
N LEU A 512 22.58 -6.33 -22.31
CA LEU A 512 21.52 -7.34 -22.15
C LEU A 512 20.18 -6.68 -21.78
N ILE A 513 20.15 -5.85 -20.74
CA ILE A 513 18.88 -5.20 -20.33
C ILE A 513 18.30 -4.35 -21.46
N THR A 514 19.12 -3.56 -22.15
CA THR A 514 18.66 -2.64 -23.20
C THR A 514 18.12 -3.37 -24.42
N HIS A 515 18.81 -4.41 -24.89
CA HIS A 515 18.65 -4.93 -26.25
C HIS A 515 18.22 -6.40 -26.32
N PHE A 516 17.92 -7.05 -25.18
CA PHE A 516 17.45 -8.44 -25.17
C PHE A 516 16.30 -8.64 -26.16
N ASP A 517 16.45 -9.59 -27.07
CA ASP A 517 15.51 -9.91 -28.15
C ASP A 517 15.21 -11.42 -28.29
N LYS A 518 15.61 -12.20 -27.27
CA LYS A 518 15.54 -13.68 -27.24
C LYS A 518 16.43 -14.41 -28.27
N SER A 519 17.36 -13.73 -28.95
CA SER A 519 18.37 -14.42 -29.77
C SER A 519 19.34 -15.23 -28.91
N GLU A 520 19.94 -16.27 -29.50
CA GLU A 520 20.85 -17.20 -28.80
C GLU A 520 21.99 -16.48 -28.07
N HIS A 521 22.57 -15.45 -28.68
CA HIS A 521 23.61 -14.61 -28.05
C HIS A 521 23.14 -13.95 -26.75
N TYR A 522 21.90 -13.44 -26.72
CA TYR A 522 21.37 -12.82 -25.50
C TYR A 522 20.88 -13.86 -24.48
N LEU A 523 20.42 -15.03 -24.90
CA LEU A 523 20.14 -16.15 -23.99
C LEU A 523 21.40 -16.62 -23.25
N GLN A 524 22.55 -16.65 -23.93
CA GLN A 524 23.84 -16.93 -23.27
C GLN A 524 24.20 -15.86 -22.21
N LYS A 525 23.85 -14.59 -22.45
CA LYS A 525 24.03 -13.53 -21.43
C LYS A 525 23.05 -13.70 -20.26
N VAL A 526 21.82 -14.14 -20.53
CA VAL A 526 20.86 -14.48 -19.48
C VAL A 526 21.44 -15.56 -18.57
N ASP A 527 21.94 -16.65 -19.13
CA ASP A 527 22.54 -17.77 -18.39
C ASP A 527 23.79 -17.34 -17.61
N LYS A 528 24.54 -16.36 -18.13
CA LYS A 528 25.71 -15.79 -17.45
C LYS A 528 25.33 -15.02 -16.18
N TYR A 529 24.21 -14.30 -16.17
CA TYR A 529 23.89 -13.34 -15.12
C TYR A 529 22.75 -13.74 -14.20
N PHE A 530 21.80 -14.56 -14.66
CA PHE A 530 20.61 -14.93 -13.89
C PHE A 530 20.67 -16.39 -13.44
N VAL A 531 20.38 -16.61 -12.17
CA VAL A 531 20.37 -17.93 -11.54
C VAL A 531 18.93 -18.42 -11.49
N SER A 532 18.61 -19.49 -12.21
CA SER A 532 17.28 -20.12 -12.15
C SER A 532 17.22 -21.21 -11.07
N ARG A 533 16.05 -21.79 -10.82
CA ARG A 533 15.92 -22.89 -9.84
C ARG A 533 16.68 -24.15 -10.25
N SER A 534 16.85 -24.36 -11.55
CA SER A 534 17.60 -25.48 -12.13
C SER A 534 19.12 -25.28 -12.09
N ASP A 535 19.59 -24.09 -11.73
CA ASP A 535 21.03 -23.82 -11.62
C ASP A 535 21.63 -24.55 -10.41
N PRO A 536 22.78 -25.26 -10.54
CA PRO A 536 23.45 -25.93 -9.43
C PRO A 536 23.81 -25.02 -8.24
N LYS A 537 23.98 -23.71 -8.48
CA LYS A 537 24.32 -22.69 -7.47
C LYS A 537 23.08 -22.00 -6.88
N PHE A 538 21.87 -22.47 -7.20
CA PHE A 538 20.63 -21.85 -6.74
C PHE A 538 20.58 -21.66 -5.22
N TRP A 539 20.85 -22.72 -4.44
CA TRP A 539 20.78 -22.64 -2.97
C TRP A 539 21.85 -21.73 -2.37
N GLU A 540 23.08 -21.78 -2.87
CA GLU A 540 24.16 -20.86 -2.45
C GLU A 540 23.76 -19.40 -2.70
N THR A 541 23.15 -19.13 -3.87
CA THR A 541 22.69 -17.80 -4.26
C THR A 541 21.53 -17.34 -3.37
N PHE A 542 20.52 -18.20 -3.17
CA PHE A 542 19.38 -17.92 -2.31
C PHE A 542 19.82 -17.62 -0.87
N ASP A 543 20.67 -18.47 -0.29
CA ASP A 543 21.16 -18.31 1.08
C ASP A 543 21.94 -16.99 1.22
N TRP A 544 22.71 -16.60 0.21
CA TRP A 544 23.41 -15.31 0.20
C TRP A 544 22.44 -14.14 0.21
N PHE A 545 21.42 -14.13 -0.65
CA PHE A 545 20.42 -13.05 -0.70
C PHE A 545 19.57 -13.00 0.57
N GLN A 546 19.22 -14.16 1.14
CA GLN A 546 18.46 -14.27 2.38
C GLN A 546 19.28 -13.73 3.56
N ALA A 547 20.54 -14.13 3.70
CA ALA A 547 21.44 -13.63 4.74
C ALA A 547 21.69 -12.12 4.60
N HIS A 548 21.86 -11.62 3.37
CA HIS A 548 21.99 -10.18 3.13
C HIS A 548 20.73 -9.43 3.56
N PHE A 549 19.54 -9.96 3.26
CA PHE A 549 18.27 -9.33 3.65
C PHE A 549 18.08 -9.28 5.16
N GLU A 550 18.37 -10.38 5.86
CA GLU A 550 18.35 -10.45 7.32
C GLU A 550 19.33 -9.49 7.98
N HIS A 551 20.50 -9.28 7.37
CA HIS A 551 21.47 -8.31 7.86
C HIS A 551 21.01 -6.86 7.61
N ALA A 552 20.42 -6.58 6.44
CA ALA A 552 20.00 -5.24 6.04
C ALA A 552 18.74 -4.77 6.80
N ASP A 553 17.80 -5.67 7.09
CA ASP A 553 16.58 -5.38 7.85
C ASP A 553 16.30 -6.47 8.89
N PRO A 554 17.06 -6.52 10.01
CA PRO A 554 16.96 -7.61 10.99
C PRO A 554 15.62 -7.69 11.72
N ARG A 555 14.76 -6.67 11.60
CA ARG A 555 13.44 -6.64 12.22
C ARG A 555 12.33 -6.95 11.22
N GLY A 556 12.38 -6.40 10.01
CA GLY A 556 11.35 -6.59 8.99
C GLY A 556 11.62 -7.75 8.03
N ALA A 557 12.84 -8.28 7.99
CA ALA A 557 13.17 -9.43 7.18
C ALA A 557 12.42 -10.68 7.64
N GLY A 558 11.93 -11.42 6.67
CA GLY A 558 11.51 -12.81 6.80
C GLY A 558 12.01 -13.58 5.60
N LEU A 559 11.75 -14.89 5.56
CA LEU A 559 12.12 -15.68 4.40
C LEU A 559 11.46 -15.15 3.13
N TYR A 560 12.23 -15.04 2.04
CA TYR A 560 11.66 -14.92 0.72
C TYR A 560 10.82 -16.14 0.39
N ASP A 561 9.78 -15.93 -0.41
CA ASP A 561 8.90 -16.99 -0.85
C ASP A 561 9.21 -17.35 -2.32
N LEU A 562 9.69 -18.58 -2.50
CA LEU A 562 10.15 -19.12 -3.78
C LEU A 562 9.01 -19.72 -4.64
N ASN A 563 7.74 -19.57 -4.27
CA ASN A 563 6.62 -20.11 -5.03
C ASN A 563 6.45 -19.47 -6.42
N ARG A 564 7.07 -18.31 -6.65
CA ARG A 564 7.07 -17.58 -7.94
C ARG A 564 8.45 -17.50 -8.59
N TYR A 565 9.39 -18.31 -8.10
CA TYR A 565 10.76 -18.35 -8.60
C TYR A 565 10.82 -19.26 -9.83
N TYR A 566 11.39 -18.78 -10.93
CA TYR A 566 11.41 -19.51 -12.18
C TYR A 566 12.30 -20.74 -12.15
N ARG A 567 11.79 -21.82 -12.75
CA ARG A 567 12.52 -23.07 -12.90
C ARG A 567 13.74 -22.92 -13.79
N GLU A 568 13.55 -22.33 -14.96
CA GLU A 568 14.59 -22.05 -15.95
C GLU A 568 14.58 -20.56 -16.29
N ALA A 569 15.76 -20.01 -16.60
CA ALA A 569 15.84 -18.68 -17.19
C ALA A 569 15.36 -18.77 -18.65
N TRP A 570 14.80 -17.67 -19.18
CA TRP A 570 13.88 -17.61 -20.33
C TRP A 570 14.12 -18.58 -21.49
#